data_AF-D3LCK8-F1
#
_entry.id   AF-D3LCK8-F1
#
_cell.length_a   1.000
_cell.length_b   1.000
_cell.length_c   1.000
_cell.angle_alpha   90.00
_cell.angle_beta   90.00
_cell.angle_gamma   90.00
#
_symmetry.space_group_name_H-M   'P 1'
#
loop_
_entity.id
_entity.type
_entity.pdbx_description
1 polymer ?
#
loop_
_entity_poly.entity_id
_entity_poly.type
_entity_poly.pdbx_seq_one_letter_code
_entity_poly.pdbx_strand_id
1 'polypeptide(L)'
;MSNLFFWFIFILIIIITVFAMTINSSNEAREWFTKRRIIAWFTAKISLCFRKIILRNLKILLFFFIALMFLFYFRFEDFRNLIDKANLISISGILAIIAIISNYLTIIEERNKMKELEAKQASKITSWISGKVTADKPDRFGNTLGNKITISNQSNSPIYDVWCFLVSNKSVDDKKEDIFDSIQIDYSSHIELIAPGNTEIEMYSPGDAMGGVHPASTIIFRDTNKRYWVRSHSGKLMKVDKMSFYAALNKKGCHSPGYPEPISIKYVE
;
A
#
# COMPACT_ATOMS: atom_id res chain seq x y z
N MET A 1 -41.92 -3.05 6.48
CA MET A 1 -40.49 -3.13 6.88
C MET A 1 -40.03 -1.93 7.73
N SER A 2 -40.90 -1.22 8.46
CA SER A 2 -40.50 -0.05 9.27
C SER A 2 -40.20 -0.38 10.75
N ASN A 3 -40.82 -1.41 11.32
CA ASN A 3 -40.67 -1.70 12.75
C ASN A 3 -39.35 -2.40 13.12
N LEU A 4 -38.83 -3.29 12.27
CA LEU A 4 -37.61 -4.05 12.62
C LEU A 4 -36.36 -3.17 12.69
N PHE A 5 -36.29 -2.14 11.83
CA PHE A 5 -35.18 -1.19 11.81
C PHE A 5 -35.19 -0.26 13.02
N PHE A 6 -36.39 0.16 13.44
CA PHE A 6 -36.57 0.98 14.64
C PHE A 6 -36.15 0.22 15.90
N TRP A 7 -36.55 -1.06 16.02
CA TRP A 7 -36.15 -1.93 17.13
C TRP A 7 -34.63 -2.20 17.15
N PHE A 8 -34.00 -2.33 15.99
CA PHE A 8 -32.55 -2.54 15.91
C PHE A 8 -31.77 -1.29 16.36
N ILE A 9 -32.20 -0.09 15.95
CA ILE A 9 -31.60 1.17 16.40
C ILE A 9 -31.81 1.37 17.91
N PHE A 10 -33.00 1.04 18.41
CA PHE A 10 -33.33 1.18 19.83
C PHE A 10 -32.46 0.27 20.72
N ILE A 11 -32.27 -0.99 20.31
CA ILE A 11 -31.38 -1.94 21.00
C ILE A 11 -29.92 -1.48 20.94
N LEU A 12 -29.48 -0.94 19.80
CA LEU A 12 -28.12 -0.43 19.64
C LEU A 12 -27.85 0.78 20.57
N ILE A 13 -28.82 1.69 20.70
CA ILE A 13 -28.73 2.83 21.62
C ILE A 13 -28.64 2.33 23.06
N ILE A 14 -29.48 1.39 23.48
CA ILE A 14 -29.43 0.82 24.84
C ILE A 14 -28.06 0.19 25.13
N ILE A 15 -27.50 -0.58 24.19
CA ILE A 15 -26.18 -1.20 24.37
C ILE A 15 -25.09 -0.13 24.51
N ILE A 16 -25.13 0.93 23.71
CA ILE A 16 -24.16 2.05 23.79
C ILE A 16 -24.29 2.78 25.13
N THR A 17 -25.51 3.03 25.61
CA THR A 17 -25.74 3.74 26.88
C THR A 17 -25.31 2.90 28.09
N VAL A 18 -25.60 1.60 28.08
CA VAL A 18 -25.17 0.67 29.13
C VAL A 18 -23.64 0.55 29.16
N PHE A 19 -23.00 0.49 27.98
CA PHE A 19 -21.55 0.45 27.85
C PHE A 19 -20.88 1.76 28.28
N ALA A 20 -21.51 2.91 27.99
CA ALA A 20 -21.04 4.22 28.45
C ALA A 20 -21.17 4.38 29.97
N MET A 21 -22.24 3.85 30.58
CA MET A 21 -22.41 3.84 32.03
C MET A 21 -21.43 2.92 32.76
N THR A 22 -21.03 1.79 32.16
CA THR A 22 -20.03 0.88 32.77
C THR A 22 -18.61 1.45 32.73
N ILE A 23 -18.33 2.41 31.84
CA ILE A 23 -17.02 3.05 31.69
C ILE A 23 -16.79 4.18 32.72
N ASN A 24 -17.82 4.63 33.45
CA ASN A 24 -17.70 5.73 34.41
C ASN A 24 -17.24 5.28 35.82
N SER A 25 -16.65 4.08 35.93
CA SER A 25 -16.15 3.48 37.17
C SER A 25 -14.65 3.19 37.07
N SER A 26 -13.88 4.16 37.56
CA SER A 26 -12.47 4.08 38.00
C SER A 26 -11.34 3.83 36.99
N ASN A 27 -10.37 4.75 37.08
CA ASN A 27 -8.95 4.74 36.67
C ASN A 27 -8.58 5.06 35.22
N GLU A 28 -7.79 6.13 35.11
CA GLU A 28 -7.78 7.10 34.03
C GLU A 28 -6.60 6.98 33.05
N ALA A 29 -6.84 7.60 31.89
CA ALA A 29 -5.90 8.08 30.87
C ALA A 29 -5.15 7.07 29.99
N ARG A 30 -4.44 6.05 30.54
CA ARG A 30 -3.64 5.15 29.68
C ARG A 30 -4.47 4.12 28.91
N GLU A 31 -5.51 3.58 29.53
CA GLU A 31 -6.48 2.72 28.84
C GLU A 31 -7.31 3.51 27.80
N TRP A 32 -7.51 4.80 28.02
CA TRP A 32 -8.38 5.64 27.19
C TRP A 32 -7.84 5.84 25.76
N PHE A 33 -6.51 5.99 25.60
CA PHE A 33 -5.88 6.09 24.26
C PHE A 33 -5.88 4.77 23.50
N THR A 34 -5.64 3.65 24.18
CA THR A 34 -5.68 2.31 23.58
C THR A 34 -7.11 1.94 23.20
N LYS A 35 -8.09 2.23 24.07
CA LYS A 35 -9.51 2.08 23.80
C LYS A 35 -9.95 2.97 22.63
N ARG A 36 -9.48 4.22 22.51
CA ARG A 36 -9.76 5.09 21.34
C ARG A 36 -9.20 4.52 20.02
N ARG A 37 -7.98 3.97 20.00
CA ARG A 37 -7.43 3.33 18.78
C ARG A 37 -8.20 2.08 18.40
N ILE A 38 -8.60 1.27 19.37
CA ILE A 38 -9.44 0.08 19.15
C ILE A 38 -10.81 0.50 18.64
N ILE A 39 -11.45 1.52 19.23
CA ILE A 39 -12.74 2.05 18.78
C ILE A 39 -12.63 2.66 17.37
N ALA A 40 -11.57 3.41 17.05
CA ALA A 40 -11.33 3.97 15.71
C ALA A 40 -11.10 2.87 14.66
N TRP A 41 -10.34 1.83 15.02
CA TRP A 41 -10.14 0.66 14.16
C TRP A 41 -11.44 -0.14 13.98
N PHE A 42 -12.22 -0.32 15.05
CA PHE A 42 -13.48 -1.05 15.03
C PHE A 42 -14.55 -0.29 14.24
N THR A 43 -14.67 1.04 14.42
CA THR A 43 -15.57 1.91 13.65
C THR A 43 -15.20 1.98 12.18
N ALA A 44 -13.90 2.02 11.83
CA ALA A 44 -13.45 1.94 10.44
C ALA A 44 -13.77 0.57 9.80
N LYS A 45 -13.59 -0.53 10.55
CA LYS A 45 -13.88 -1.89 10.08
C LYS A 45 -15.38 -2.14 9.97
N ILE A 46 -16.18 -1.63 10.91
CA ILE A 46 -17.64 -1.60 10.86
C ILE A 46 -18.11 -0.76 9.67
N SER A 47 -17.55 0.43 9.44
CA SER A 47 -17.89 1.28 8.29
C SER A 47 -17.61 0.57 6.95
N LEU A 48 -16.49 -0.14 6.83
CA LEU A 48 -16.16 -0.98 5.67
C LEU A 48 -17.14 -2.16 5.51
N CYS A 49 -17.52 -2.82 6.59
CA CYS A 49 -18.53 -3.89 6.58
C CYS A 49 -19.92 -3.35 6.23
N PHE A 50 -20.33 -2.21 6.80
CA PHE A 50 -21.58 -1.53 6.46
C PHE A 50 -21.59 -1.10 5.00
N ARG A 51 -20.49 -0.56 4.47
CA ARG A 51 -20.39 -0.21 3.04
C ARG A 51 -20.57 -1.44 2.15
N LYS A 52 -19.99 -2.59 2.52
CA LYS A 52 -20.20 -3.86 1.80
C LYS A 52 -21.62 -4.40 1.93
N ILE A 53 -22.24 -4.31 3.11
CA ILE A 53 -23.62 -4.77 3.38
C ILE A 53 -24.63 -3.87 2.66
N ILE A 54 -24.45 -2.55 2.70
CA ILE A 54 -25.26 -1.56 1.98
C ILE A 54 -25.15 -1.81 0.47
N LEU A 55 -23.95 -2.02 -0.07
CA LEU A 55 -23.76 -2.34 -1.49
C LEU A 55 -24.39 -3.69 -1.89
N ARG A 56 -24.34 -4.70 -1.00
CA ARG A 56 -25.00 -6.00 -1.24
C ARG A 56 -26.52 -5.87 -1.24
N ASN A 57 -27.08 -5.09 -0.31
CA ASN A 57 -28.51 -4.87 -0.20
C ASN A 57 -29.03 -3.94 -1.31
N LEU A 58 -28.22 -3.00 -1.81
CA LEU A 58 -28.55 -2.17 -2.98
C LEU A 58 -28.71 -3.02 -4.24
N LYS A 59 -27.85 -4.04 -4.45
CA LYS A 59 -27.99 -4.98 -5.56
C LYS A 59 -29.27 -5.81 -5.48
N ILE A 60 -29.66 -6.24 -4.28
CA ILE A 60 -30.90 -6.98 -4.05
C ILE A 60 -32.12 -6.07 -4.28
N LEU A 61 -32.08 -4.82 -3.80
CA LEU A 61 -33.14 -3.84 -4.03
C LEU A 61 -33.31 -3.52 -5.52
N LEU A 62 -32.20 -3.34 -6.25
CA LEU A 62 -32.21 -3.13 -7.70
C LEU A 62 -32.78 -4.34 -8.44
N PHE A 63 -32.41 -5.56 -8.02
CA PHE A 63 -32.96 -6.80 -8.58
C PHE A 63 -34.48 -6.92 -8.33
N PHE A 64 -34.95 -6.61 -7.13
CA PHE A 64 -36.38 -6.57 -6.82
C PHE A 64 -37.11 -5.49 -7.62
N PHE A 65 -36.50 -4.32 -7.82
CA PHE A 65 -37.09 -3.24 -8.62
C PHE A 65 -37.23 -3.65 -10.09
N ILE A 66 -36.21 -4.30 -10.66
CA ILE A 66 -36.24 -4.86 -12.02
C ILE A 66 -37.30 -5.97 -12.13
N ALA A 67 -37.37 -6.89 -11.15
CA ALA A 67 -38.38 -7.95 -11.13
C ALA A 67 -39.81 -7.38 -11.00
N LEU A 68 -39.98 -6.32 -10.21
CA LEU A 68 -41.28 -5.65 -10.01
C LEU A 68 -41.70 -4.89 -11.27
N MET A 69 -40.75 -4.25 -11.97
CA MET A 69 -40.99 -3.69 -13.31
C MET A 69 -41.38 -4.78 -14.32
N PHE A 70 -40.76 -5.95 -14.25
CA PHE A 70 -41.10 -7.11 -15.08
C PHE A 70 -42.51 -7.65 -14.77
N LEU A 71 -42.91 -7.69 -13.49
CA LEU A 71 -44.25 -8.13 -13.09
C LEU A 71 -45.33 -7.10 -13.46
N PHE A 72 -45.02 -5.80 -13.39
CA PHE A 72 -45.92 -4.74 -13.85
C PHE A 72 -46.11 -4.78 -15.38
N TYR A 73 -45.07 -5.17 -16.10
CA TYR A 73 -45.05 -5.31 -17.56
C TYR A 73 -46.00 -6.41 -18.07
N PHE A 74 -46.18 -7.50 -17.34
CA PHE A 74 -47.08 -8.61 -17.74
C PHE A 74 -48.59 -8.30 -17.62
N ARG A 75 -49.00 -7.18 -17.00
CA ARG A 75 -50.41 -6.92 -16.65
C ARG A 75 -51.21 -6.04 -17.64
N PHE A 76 -50.62 -5.52 -18.73
CA PHE A 76 -51.29 -4.50 -19.57
C PHE A 76 -51.35 -4.85 -21.06
N GLU A 77 -52.46 -5.47 -21.48
CA GLU A 77 -52.75 -6.11 -22.76
C GLU A 77 -53.04 -5.17 -23.95
N ASP A 78 -52.22 -4.14 -24.19
CA ASP A 78 -52.20 -3.31 -25.43
C ASP A 78 -50.86 -3.52 -26.20
N PHE A 79 -50.39 -4.77 -26.22
CA PHE A 79 -48.98 -5.15 -26.20
C PHE A 79 -48.12 -4.84 -27.45
N ARG A 80 -48.62 -4.77 -28.71
CA ARG A 80 -47.69 -4.79 -29.88
C ARG A 80 -46.88 -3.50 -30.07
N ASN A 81 -47.53 -2.34 -30.06
CA ASN A 81 -46.83 -1.04 -30.14
C ASN A 81 -46.03 -0.72 -28.86
N LEU A 82 -46.36 -1.37 -27.73
CA LEU A 82 -45.66 -1.24 -26.47
C LEU A 82 -44.44 -2.16 -26.39
N ILE A 83 -44.51 -3.39 -26.95
CA ILE A 83 -43.40 -4.35 -27.07
C ILE A 83 -42.27 -3.73 -27.87
N ASP A 84 -42.57 -3.10 -29.02
CA ASP A 84 -41.53 -2.51 -29.86
C ASP A 84 -40.82 -1.34 -29.15
N LYS A 85 -41.57 -0.51 -28.42
CA LYS A 85 -41.01 0.59 -27.61
C LYS A 85 -40.26 0.07 -26.37
N ALA A 86 -40.74 -0.98 -25.71
CA ALA A 86 -40.13 -1.56 -24.52
C ALA A 86 -38.87 -2.37 -24.84
N ASN A 87 -38.84 -3.07 -25.99
CA ASN A 87 -37.65 -3.70 -26.53
C ASN A 87 -36.60 -2.64 -26.86
N LEU A 88 -36.99 -1.52 -27.46
CA LEU A 88 -36.09 -0.40 -27.73
C LEU A 88 -35.50 0.20 -26.45
N ILE A 89 -36.31 0.42 -25.41
CA ILE A 89 -35.86 0.93 -24.10
C ILE A 89 -34.91 -0.07 -23.43
N SER A 90 -35.25 -1.36 -23.44
CA SER A 90 -34.42 -2.41 -22.83
C SER A 90 -33.07 -2.55 -23.52
N ILE A 91 -33.06 -2.54 -24.86
CA ILE A 91 -31.84 -2.55 -25.67
C ILE A 91 -31.01 -1.28 -25.38
N SER A 92 -31.63 -0.11 -25.29
CA SER A 92 -30.93 1.14 -24.97
C SER A 92 -30.29 1.11 -23.57
N GLY A 93 -30.96 0.50 -22.58
CA GLY A 93 -30.42 0.31 -21.23
C GLY A 93 -29.23 -0.66 -21.20
N ILE A 94 -29.30 -1.75 -21.94
CA ILE A 94 -28.18 -2.71 -22.08
C ILE A 94 -26.98 -2.02 -22.74
N LEU A 95 -27.21 -1.25 -23.82
CA LEU A 95 -26.16 -0.49 -24.49
C LEU A 95 -25.51 0.55 -23.57
N ALA A 96 -26.30 1.24 -22.73
CA ALA A 96 -25.78 2.18 -21.75
C ALA A 96 -24.88 1.49 -20.69
N ILE A 97 -25.27 0.30 -20.21
CA ILE A 97 -24.47 -0.48 -19.26
C ILE A 97 -23.15 -0.92 -19.90
N ILE A 98 -23.19 -1.41 -21.15
CA ILE A 98 -21.98 -1.79 -21.90
C ILE A 98 -21.05 -0.59 -22.07
N ALA A 99 -21.59 0.58 -22.42
CA ALA A 99 -20.80 1.80 -22.56
C ALA A 99 -20.13 2.23 -21.24
N ILE A 100 -20.83 2.12 -20.11
CA ILE A 100 -20.27 2.42 -18.78
C ILE A 100 -19.13 1.46 -18.44
N ILE A 101 -19.33 0.15 -18.66
CA ILE A 101 -18.30 -0.87 -18.39
C ILE A 101 -17.08 -0.63 -19.28
N SER A 102 -17.29 -0.38 -20.58
CA SER A 102 -16.21 -0.11 -21.52
C SER A 102 -15.40 1.11 -21.11
N ASN A 103 -16.05 2.23 -20.78
CA ASN A 103 -15.36 3.44 -20.30
C ASN A 103 -14.55 3.16 -19.01
N TYR A 104 -15.13 2.43 -18.06
CA TYR A 104 -14.43 2.06 -16.85
C TYR A 104 -13.17 1.22 -17.11
N LEU A 105 -13.23 0.27 -18.06
CA LEU A 105 -12.08 -0.53 -18.48
C LEU A 105 -11.00 0.34 -19.14
N THR A 106 -11.38 1.25 -20.03
CA THR A 106 -10.45 2.19 -20.67
C THR A 106 -9.69 3.03 -19.65
N ILE A 107 -10.39 3.57 -18.64
CA ILE A 107 -9.75 4.36 -17.57
C ILE A 107 -8.74 3.52 -16.78
N ILE A 108 -9.03 2.24 -16.52
CA ILE A 108 -8.10 1.34 -15.84
C ILE A 108 -6.86 1.08 -16.71
N GLU A 109 -7.06 0.81 -17.99
CA GLU A 109 -6.00 0.53 -18.94
C GLU A 109 -5.07 1.73 -19.11
N GLU A 110 -5.61 2.93 -19.29
CA GLU A 110 -4.85 4.17 -19.34
C GLU A 110 -4.04 4.39 -18.07
N ARG A 111 -4.64 4.18 -16.89
CA ARG A 111 -3.92 4.27 -15.61
C ARG A 111 -2.79 3.26 -15.51
N ASN A 112 -2.98 2.04 -15.98
CA ASN A 112 -1.95 1.01 -15.96
C ASN A 112 -0.81 1.35 -16.93
N LYS A 113 -1.15 1.79 -18.15
CA LYS A 113 -0.17 2.24 -19.14
C LYS A 113 0.64 3.42 -18.63
N MET A 114 0.01 4.39 -17.97
CA MET A 114 0.71 5.51 -17.34
C MET A 114 1.65 5.03 -16.24
N LYS A 115 1.21 4.11 -15.36
CA LYS A 115 2.09 3.52 -14.34
C LYS A 115 3.28 2.78 -14.94
N GLU A 116 3.07 2.05 -16.03
CA GLU A 116 4.12 1.30 -16.72
C GLU A 116 5.13 2.25 -17.38
N LEU A 117 4.64 3.28 -18.08
CA LEU A 117 5.48 4.35 -18.62
C LEU A 117 6.27 5.05 -17.52
N GLU A 118 5.63 5.30 -16.37
CA GLU A 118 6.30 5.89 -15.22
C GLU A 118 7.40 4.97 -14.67
N ALA A 119 7.13 3.68 -14.54
CA ALA A 119 8.05 2.71 -13.98
C ALA A 119 9.10 2.20 -14.98
N LYS A 120 9.06 2.60 -16.25
CA LYS A 120 9.87 2.03 -17.34
C LYS A 120 11.38 2.01 -17.08
N GLN A 121 11.92 3.06 -16.42
CA GLN A 121 13.32 3.06 -15.99
C GLN A 121 13.50 2.19 -14.75
N ALA A 122 12.69 2.44 -13.73
CA ALA A 122 12.79 1.81 -12.41
C ALA A 122 12.60 0.29 -12.44
N SER A 123 11.82 -0.24 -13.39
CA SER A 123 11.60 -1.68 -13.60
C SER A 123 12.84 -2.42 -14.08
N LYS A 124 13.82 -1.71 -14.63
CA LYS A 124 15.09 -2.24 -15.12
C LYS A 124 16.22 -2.17 -14.09
N ILE A 125 15.90 -1.75 -12.87
CA ILE A 125 16.85 -1.63 -11.77
C ILE A 125 16.62 -2.80 -10.81
N THR A 126 17.69 -3.53 -10.49
CA THR A 126 17.67 -4.67 -9.57
C THR A 126 18.91 -4.66 -8.69
N SER A 127 18.85 -5.39 -7.58
CA SER A 127 19.99 -5.60 -6.70
C SER A 127 19.95 -7.00 -6.10
N TRP A 128 21.10 -7.65 -5.97
CA TRP A 128 21.20 -8.96 -5.32
C TRP A 128 22.57 -9.13 -4.68
N ILE A 129 22.66 -10.06 -3.73
CA ILE A 129 23.94 -10.50 -3.18
C ILE A 129 24.57 -11.46 -4.20
N SER A 130 25.69 -11.07 -4.79
CA SER A 130 26.41 -11.83 -5.82
C SER A 130 27.53 -12.71 -5.26
N GLY A 131 27.94 -12.47 -4.01
CA GLY A 131 28.98 -13.27 -3.37
C GLY A 131 29.16 -12.93 -1.90
N LYS A 132 30.06 -13.65 -1.26
CA LYS A 132 30.54 -13.40 0.09
C LYS A 132 31.97 -12.87 0.03
N VAL A 133 32.29 -11.97 0.95
CA VAL A 133 33.64 -11.45 1.14
C VAL A 133 34.01 -11.70 2.59
N THR A 134 35.25 -12.09 2.86
CA THR A 134 35.74 -12.23 4.23
C THR A 134 36.71 -11.09 4.47
N ALA A 135 36.48 -10.30 5.52
CA ALA A 135 37.43 -9.28 5.92
C ALA A 135 38.45 -9.85 6.90
N ASP A 136 39.72 -9.49 6.70
CA ASP A 136 40.81 -9.81 7.63
C ASP A 136 40.62 -9.15 9.01
N LYS A 137 39.82 -8.08 9.07
CA LYS A 137 39.45 -7.37 10.29
C LYS A 137 37.93 -7.18 10.34
N PRO A 138 37.30 -7.30 11.52
CA PRO A 138 35.88 -7.05 11.66
C PRO A 138 35.52 -5.60 11.31
N ASP A 139 34.30 -5.39 10.81
CA ASP A 139 33.71 -4.06 10.64
C ASP A 139 33.52 -3.36 12.00
N ARG A 140 32.99 -2.13 11.97
CA ARG A 140 32.69 -1.34 13.17
C ARG A 140 31.70 -2.01 14.15
N PHE A 141 31.04 -3.09 13.76
CA PHE A 141 30.09 -3.87 14.57
C PHE A 141 30.61 -5.26 14.94
N GLY A 142 31.85 -5.61 14.59
CA GLY A 142 32.41 -6.93 14.89
C GLY A 142 32.18 -7.98 13.79
N ASN A 143 31.58 -7.64 12.65
CA ASN A 143 31.29 -8.58 11.58
C ASN A 143 32.50 -8.77 10.66
N THR A 144 32.94 -10.01 10.46
CA THR A 144 34.00 -10.36 9.50
C THR A 144 33.46 -10.89 8.17
N LEU A 145 32.15 -11.16 8.11
CA LEU A 145 31.45 -11.65 6.92
C LEU A 145 30.81 -10.48 6.15
N GLY A 146 31.41 -10.19 5.01
CA GLY A 146 30.93 -9.26 4.01
C GLY A 146 30.06 -9.95 2.95
N ASN A 147 29.19 -9.17 2.32
CA ASN A 147 28.41 -9.55 1.16
C ASN A 147 28.81 -8.65 0.00
N LYS A 148 29.13 -9.26 -1.14
CA LYS A 148 29.24 -8.53 -2.41
C LYS A 148 27.84 -8.32 -2.94
N ILE A 149 27.44 -7.08 -3.13
CA ILE A 149 26.13 -6.70 -3.65
C ILE A 149 26.32 -6.13 -5.04
N THR A 150 25.61 -6.71 -6.00
CA THR A 150 25.54 -6.17 -7.35
C THR A 150 24.25 -5.38 -7.50
N ILE A 151 24.38 -4.11 -7.86
CA ILE A 151 23.28 -3.25 -8.28
C ILE A 151 23.33 -3.15 -9.80
N SER A 152 22.28 -3.59 -10.46
CA SER A 152 22.17 -3.60 -11.92
C SER A 152 21.21 -2.52 -12.39
N ASN A 153 21.71 -1.61 -13.21
CA ASN A 153 20.94 -0.62 -13.93
C ASN A 153 20.91 -0.99 -15.42
N GLN A 154 19.89 -1.76 -15.83
CA GLN A 154 19.70 -2.14 -17.24
C GLN A 154 18.93 -1.08 -18.04
N SER A 155 18.80 0.13 -17.50
CA SER A 155 18.22 1.27 -18.22
C SER A 155 19.30 2.04 -18.97
N ASN A 156 18.92 2.82 -19.98
CA ASN A 156 19.86 3.62 -20.78
C ASN A 156 20.27 4.91 -20.06
N SER A 157 19.86 5.11 -18.81
CA SER A 157 20.03 6.34 -18.06
C SER A 157 20.57 6.07 -16.65
N PRO A 158 21.37 6.96 -16.08
CA PRO A 158 21.82 6.81 -14.69
C PRO A 158 20.65 6.92 -13.70
N ILE A 159 20.87 6.35 -12.52
CA ILE A 159 20.04 6.56 -11.32
C ILE A 159 20.87 7.31 -10.27
N TYR A 160 20.20 8.01 -9.37
CA TYR A 160 20.80 8.92 -8.41
C TYR A 160 20.37 8.60 -6.99
N ASP A 161 21.13 9.12 -6.01
CA ASP A 161 20.82 9.04 -4.57
C ASP A 161 20.46 7.61 -4.14
N VAL A 162 21.32 6.66 -4.53
CA VAL A 162 21.06 5.23 -4.35
C VAL A 162 21.49 4.83 -2.95
N TRP A 163 20.51 4.40 -2.17
CA TRP A 163 20.73 3.76 -0.87
C TRP A 163 20.52 2.27 -1.00
N CYS A 164 21.52 1.49 -0.60
CA CYS A 164 21.46 0.05 -0.52
C CYS A 164 21.42 -0.38 0.94
N PHE A 165 20.55 -1.34 1.25
CA PHE A 165 20.34 -1.86 2.59
C PHE A 165 20.41 -3.38 2.56
N LEU A 166 21.12 -3.95 3.54
CA LEU A 166 20.98 -5.36 3.87
C LEU A 166 19.87 -5.52 4.90
N VAL A 167 18.82 -6.23 4.49
CA VAL A 167 17.65 -6.56 5.31
C VAL A 167 17.53 -8.07 5.46
N SER A 168 16.75 -8.52 6.44
CA SER A 168 16.41 -9.94 6.55
C SER A 168 15.52 -10.37 5.37
N ASN A 169 15.81 -11.52 4.76
CA ASN A 169 14.95 -12.17 3.77
C ASN A 169 13.52 -12.46 4.29
N LYS A 170 13.34 -12.52 5.62
CA LYS A 170 12.03 -12.70 6.25
C LYS A 170 11.33 -11.39 6.61
N SER A 171 11.93 -10.25 6.31
CA SER A 171 11.26 -8.96 6.52
C SER A 171 10.03 -8.86 5.62
N VAL A 172 8.93 -8.36 6.19
CA VAL A 172 7.68 -8.14 5.46
C VAL A 172 7.86 -6.95 4.52
N ASP A 173 7.43 -7.10 3.27
CA ASP A 173 7.48 -6.04 2.25
C ASP A 173 6.12 -5.84 1.55
N ASP A 174 5.04 -6.21 2.24
CA ASP A 174 3.65 -6.03 1.79
C ASP A 174 3.28 -4.56 1.60
N LYS A 175 3.83 -3.66 2.43
CA LYS A 175 3.64 -2.22 2.33
C LYS A 175 4.97 -1.47 2.36
N LYS A 176 4.92 -0.18 2.00
CA LYS A 176 6.11 0.68 1.99
C LYS A 176 6.66 0.86 3.39
N GLU A 177 5.77 1.05 4.36
CA GLU A 177 6.11 1.26 5.76
C GLU A 177 6.88 0.06 6.33
N ASP A 178 6.47 -1.16 5.95
CA ASP A 178 7.11 -2.40 6.39
C ASP A 178 8.58 -2.48 5.90
N ILE A 179 8.85 -2.03 4.67
CA ILE A 179 10.22 -1.96 4.15
C ILE A 179 11.05 -0.95 4.94
N PHE A 180 10.54 0.25 5.17
CA PHE A 180 11.28 1.27 5.91
C PHE A 180 11.54 0.88 7.36
N ASP A 181 10.61 0.14 7.98
CA ASP A 181 10.81 -0.38 9.33
C ASP A 181 11.91 -1.45 9.39
N SER A 182 12.05 -2.26 8.33
CA SER A 182 13.09 -3.29 8.21
C SER A 182 14.52 -2.77 8.01
N ILE A 183 14.66 -1.49 7.62
CA ILE A 183 15.96 -0.87 7.35
C ILE A 183 16.71 -0.60 8.65
N GLN A 184 18.00 -0.97 8.64
CA GLN A 184 18.98 -0.68 9.68
C GLN A 184 20.14 0.11 9.06
N ILE A 185 20.47 1.26 9.65
CA ILE A 185 21.54 2.13 9.15
C ILE A 185 22.92 1.47 9.17
N ASP A 186 23.13 0.61 10.16
CA ASP A 186 24.37 -0.10 10.38
C ASP A 186 24.76 -0.95 9.16
N TYR A 187 23.75 -1.41 8.41
CA TYR A 187 23.91 -2.23 7.21
C TYR A 187 23.41 -1.50 5.96
N SER A 188 23.85 -0.25 5.79
CA SER A 188 23.51 0.60 4.65
C SER A 188 24.75 1.14 3.93
N SER A 189 24.58 1.43 2.64
CA SER A 189 25.59 2.12 1.81
C SER A 189 24.90 3.12 0.90
N HIS A 190 25.56 4.26 0.66
CA HIS A 190 25.06 5.33 -0.18
C HIS A 190 25.98 5.56 -1.38
N ILE A 191 25.38 5.66 -2.56
CA ILE A 191 26.05 5.91 -3.83
C ILE A 191 25.29 7.04 -4.53
N GLU A 192 25.96 8.16 -4.78
CA GLU A 192 25.32 9.34 -5.36
C GLU A 192 24.79 9.09 -6.78
N LEU A 193 25.50 8.28 -7.56
CA LEU A 193 25.20 8.02 -8.97
C LEU A 193 25.59 6.59 -9.37
N ILE A 194 24.67 5.89 -10.01
CA ILE A 194 24.92 4.60 -10.66
C ILE A 194 24.63 4.72 -12.15
N ALA A 195 25.68 4.59 -12.96
CA ALA A 195 25.60 4.58 -14.42
C ALA A 195 24.89 3.31 -14.94
N PRO A 196 24.46 3.28 -16.22
CA PRO A 196 24.01 2.04 -16.86
C PRO A 196 25.05 0.91 -16.74
N GLY A 197 24.58 -0.31 -16.47
CA GLY A 197 25.41 -1.49 -16.24
C GLY A 197 25.34 -2.00 -14.81
N ASN A 198 26.36 -2.75 -14.39
CA ASN A 198 26.46 -3.32 -13.06
C ASN A 198 27.46 -2.52 -12.21
N THR A 199 27.07 -2.21 -10.98
CA THR A 199 27.94 -1.65 -9.95
C THR A 199 28.00 -2.64 -8.80
N GLU A 200 29.20 -2.89 -8.29
CA GLU A 200 29.40 -3.79 -7.15
C GLU A 200 29.86 -3.00 -5.93
N ILE A 201 29.28 -3.33 -4.78
CA ILE A 201 29.67 -2.80 -3.48
C ILE A 201 29.85 -3.92 -2.48
N GLU A 202 30.61 -3.65 -1.44
CA GLU A 202 30.79 -4.55 -0.32
C GLU A 202 30.05 -4.00 0.90
N MET A 203 29.25 -4.85 1.54
CA MET A 203 28.52 -4.49 2.74
C MET A 203 28.55 -5.64 3.75
N TYR A 204 28.85 -5.31 5.00
CA TYR A 204 28.96 -6.28 6.09
C TYR A 204 27.62 -6.47 6.78
N SER A 205 27.38 -7.68 7.28
CA SER A 205 26.19 -7.99 8.08
C SER A 205 26.51 -9.11 9.09
N PRO A 206 25.61 -9.38 10.06
CA PRO A 206 25.76 -10.49 11.01
C PRO A 206 25.73 -11.88 10.36
N GLY A 207 25.54 -11.95 9.04
CA GLY A 207 25.50 -13.20 8.30
C GLY A 207 24.16 -13.93 8.43
N ASP A 208 24.22 -15.25 8.21
CA ASP A 208 23.06 -16.13 8.22
C ASP A 208 22.74 -16.55 9.67
N ALA A 209 21.45 -16.69 9.98
CA ALA A 209 20.97 -17.07 11.31
C ALA A 209 20.01 -18.26 11.26
N MET A 210 19.79 -18.88 12.42
CA MET A 210 18.93 -20.07 12.54
C MET A 210 17.52 -19.82 12.00
N GLY A 211 16.92 -20.89 11.46
CA GLY A 211 15.60 -20.83 10.84
C GLY A 211 15.60 -20.28 9.41
N GLY A 212 16.75 -20.23 8.73
CA GLY A 212 16.84 -19.80 7.33
C GLY A 212 16.73 -18.28 7.15
N VAL A 213 17.12 -17.51 8.17
CA VAL A 213 17.24 -16.06 8.06
C VAL A 213 18.59 -15.76 7.43
N HIS A 214 18.60 -14.99 6.35
CA HIS A 214 19.82 -14.58 5.68
C HIS A 214 19.68 -13.13 5.18
N PRO A 215 20.79 -12.41 4.99
CA PRO A 215 20.75 -11.07 4.42
C PRO A 215 20.21 -11.11 2.99
N ALA A 216 19.51 -10.05 2.62
CA ALA A 216 19.01 -9.80 1.29
C ALA A 216 19.10 -8.30 0.98
N SER A 217 19.22 -7.96 -0.30
CA SER A 217 19.43 -6.57 -0.73
C SER A 217 18.12 -5.87 -1.00
N THR A 218 17.92 -4.68 -0.42
CA THR A 218 16.86 -3.74 -0.79
C THR A 218 17.50 -2.41 -1.17
N ILE A 219 17.10 -1.85 -2.31
CA ILE A 219 17.61 -0.56 -2.78
C ILE A 219 16.51 0.48 -2.85
N ILE A 220 16.90 1.72 -2.61
CA ILE A 220 16.08 2.90 -2.80
C ILE A 220 16.87 3.87 -3.67
N PHE A 221 16.22 4.44 -4.69
CA PHE A 221 16.92 5.27 -5.67
C PHE A 221 16.00 6.32 -6.28
N ARG A 222 16.61 7.34 -6.87
CA ARG A 222 15.94 8.36 -7.68
C ARG A 222 16.20 8.13 -9.16
N ASP A 223 15.13 8.14 -9.95
CA ASP A 223 15.20 8.03 -11.41
C ASP A 223 15.53 9.38 -12.08
N THR A 224 15.75 9.40 -13.40
CA THR A 224 16.05 10.66 -14.12
C THR A 224 14.93 11.67 -14.08
N ASN A 225 13.70 11.21 -13.85
CA ASN A 225 12.50 12.04 -13.76
C ASN A 225 12.24 12.53 -12.32
N LYS A 226 13.25 12.45 -11.44
CA LYS A 226 13.20 12.89 -10.04
C LYS A 226 12.16 12.15 -9.18
N ARG A 227 11.75 10.95 -9.59
CA ARG A 227 10.86 10.09 -8.80
C ARG A 227 11.68 9.12 -7.97
N TYR A 228 11.22 8.85 -6.76
CA TYR A 228 11.87 7.95 -5.82
C TYR A 228 11.20 6.58 -5.87
N TRP A 229 12.02 5.54 -5.82
CA TRP A 229 11.60 4.16 -5.98
C TRP A 229 12.29 3.30 -4.94
N VAL A 230 11.56 2.32 -4.43
CA VAL A 230 12.08 1.23 -3.60
C VAL A 230 11.96 -0.05 -4.39
N ARG A 231 13.06 -0.80 -4.49
CA ARG A 231 13.07 -2.17 -4.97
C ARG A 231 13.39 -3.08 -3.78
N SER A 232 12.39 -3.79 -3.29
CA SER A 232 12.54 -4.70 -2.15
C SER A 232 13.37 -5.93 -2.50
N HIS A 233 13.79 -6.64 -1.47
CA HIS A 233 14.48 -7.92 -1.59
C HIS A 233 13.68 -9.00 -2.33
N SER A 234 12.34 -8.96 -2.27
CA SER A 234 11.47 -9.86 -3.05
C SER A 234 11.33 -9.46 -4.52
N GLY A 235 11.92 -8.32 -4.92
CA GLY A 235 11.80 -7.76 -6.26
C GLY A 235 10.57 -6.87 -6.46
N LYS A 236 9.84 -6.53 -5.40
CA LYS A 236 8.71 -5.60 -5.50
C LYS A 236 9.21 -4.19 -5.78
N LEU A 237 8.63 -3.53 -6.78
CA LEU A 237 8.93 -2.14 -7.11
C LEU A 237 7.80 -1.22 -6.63
N MET A 238 8.15 -0.22 -5.83
CA MET A 238 7.19 0.74 -5.28
C MET A 238 7.68 2.18 -5.45
N LYS A 239 6.82 3.04 -5.98
CA LYS A 239 7.05 4.49 -6.04
C LYS A 239 6.89 5.08 -4.64
N VAL A 240 7.81 5.92 -4.20
CA VAL A 240 7.74 6.62 -2.91
C VAL A 240 7.75 8.12 -3.16
N ASP A 241 7.03 8.88 -2.34
CA ASP A 241 7.13 10.33 -2.39
C ASP A 241 8.43 10.80 -1.72
N LYS A 242 8.94 11.95 -2.19
CA LYS A 242 10.21 12.51 -1.73
C LYS A 242 10.23 12.73 -0.21
N MET A 243 9.13 13.18 0.38
CA MET A 243 9.09 13.54 1.79
C MET A 243 9.14 12.30 2.68
N SER A 244 8.35 11.27 2.36
CA SER A 244 8.40 9.98 3.05
C SER A 244 9.76 9.29 2.88
N PHE A 245 10.39 9.43 1.71
CA PHE A 245 11.74 8.93 1.46
C PHE A 245 12.75 9.52 2.46
N TYR A 246 12.87 10.85 2.54
CA TYR A 246 13.82 11.47 3.46
C TYR A 246 13.41 11.34 4.93
N ALA A 247 12.11 11.36 5.24
CA ALA A 247 11.63 11.15 6.61
C ALA A 247 12.01 9.76 7.12
N ALA A 248 11.88 8.73 6.29
CA ALA A 248 12.25 7.37 6.65
C ALA A 248 13.77 7.22 6.82
N LEU A 249 14.57 7.80 5.91
CA LEU A 249 16.03 7.80 6.03
C LEU A 249 16.51 8.55 7.28
N ASN A 250 15.99 9.77 7.51
CA ASN A 250 16.35 10.59 8.66
C ASN A 250 15.95 9.93 9.99
N LYS A 251 14.76 9.29 10.07
CA LYS A 251 14.34 8.52 11.26
C LYS A 251 15.34 7.41 11.61
N LYS A 252 16.04 6.88 10.61
CA LYS A 252 17.05 5.83 10.77
C LYS A 252 18.47 6.39 10.90
N GLY A 253 18.65 7.72 10.89
CA GLY A 253 19.96 8.39 10.94
C GLY A 253 20.71 8.44 9.60
N CYS A 254 20.08 8.01 8.51
CA CYS A 254 20.68 8.01 7.18
C CYS A 254 20.59 9.43 6.60
N HIS A 255 21.63 10.24 6.78
CA HIS A 255 21.67 11.60 6.25
C HIS A 255 22.17 11.57 4.79
N SER A 256 21.34 12.08 3.88
CA SER A 256 21.77 12.36 2.51
C SER A 256 22.57 13.67 2.50
N PRO A 257 23.77 13.71 1.86
CA PRO A 257 24.50 14.96 1.68
C PRO A 257 23.62 15.93 0.86
N GLY A 258 23.20 17.05 1.45
CA GLY A 258 22.46 18.10 0.76
C GLY A 258 20.96 18.25 1.06
N TYR A 259 20.39 17.51 2.03
CA TYR A 259 19.07 17.83 2.59
C TYR A 259 19.23 18.52 3.95
N PRO A 260 18.52 19.64 4.23
CA PRO A 260 18.57 20.26 5.54
C PRO A 260 18.15 19.26 6.61
N GLU A 261 18.87 19.24 7.72
CA GLU A 261 18.51 18.43 8.88
C GLU A 261 17.00 18.57 9.17
N PRO A 262 16.31 17.49 9.57
CA PRO A 262 14.92 17.61 9.98
C PRO A 262 14.84 18.70 11.02
N ILE A 263 14.10 19.78 10.70
CA ILE A 263 13.89 20.91 11.60
C ILE A 263 13.46 20.31 12.93
N SER A 264 14.34 20.41 13.93
CA SER A 264 14.04 20.00 15.28
C SER A 264 12.81 20.80 15.72
N ILE A 265 11.64 20.17 15.71
CA ILE A 265 10.48 20.74 16.40
C ILE A 265 10.83 20.58 17.87
N LYS A 266 11.50 21.57 18.43
CA LYS A 266 11.62 21.73 19.88
C LYS A 266 10.19 21.90 20.38
N TYR A 267 9.64 20.86 20.99
CA TYR A 267 8.56 21.06 21.95
C TYR A 267 9.20 21.84 23.08
N VAL A 268 8.91 23.13 23.14
CA VAL A 268 9.15 23.94 24.33
C VAL A 268 8.21 23.37 25.39
N GLU A 269 8.81 22.90 26.49
CA GLU A 269 8.10 22.37 27.67
C GLU A 269 7.09 23.38 28.22
#